data_AF-A0A9Q9UUX3-F1
#
_entry.id   AF-A0A9Q9UUX3-F1
#
_cell.length_a   1.000
_cell.length_b   1.000
_cell.length_c   1.000
_cell.angle_alpha   90.00
_cell.angle_beta   90.00
_cell.angle_gamma   90.00
#
_symmetry.space_group_name_H-M   'P 1'
#
loop_
_entity.id
_entity.type
_entity.pdbx_description
1 polymer ?
#
loop_
_entity_poly.entity_id
_entity_poly.type
_entity_poly.pdbx_seq_one_letter_code
_entity_poly.pdbx_strand_id
1 'polypeptide(L)'
;MPLKLATVATIGDGALETAGTLVEAVAATTREFNELGAADMMAGMLAQATRKAGMFERWFGAASGHVDYRAAIGALKQSLGFFPRRTEELAAKVRHAEENLVVVLAALSAVADVVRAPDDAGVERTLFDRRNIVGQAVQQIRMQPAQLRGLDERVTDLLSRADHLMNVVLPAALAARPQR
;
A
#
# COMPACT_ATOMS: atom_id res chain seq x y z
N MET A 1 44.69 10.99 -1.92
CA MET A 1 44.44 9.52 -1.97
C MET A 1 43.69 9.24 -3.25
N PRO A 2 44.19 8.38 -4.16
CA PRO A 2 43.48 8.04 -5.39
C PRO A 2 42.19 7.28 -5.07
N LEU A 3 41.15 7.57 -5.85
CA LEU A 3 39.82 6.99 -5.66
C LEU A 3 39.81 5.56 -6.21
N LYS A 4 39.49 4.57 -5.38
CA LYS A 4 39.53 3.16 -5.78
C LYS A 4 38.20 2.72 -6.39
N LEU A 5 38.27 1.92 -7.46
CA LEU A 5 37.11 1.30 -8.11
C LEU A 5 36.17 0.62 -7.11
N ALA A 6 36.73 -0.20 -6.22
CA ALA A 6 35.96 -0.94 -5.21
C ALA A 6 35.20 -0.02 -4.25
N THR A 7 35.72 1.18 -3.98
CA THR A 7 35.02 2.18 -3.14
C THR A 7 33.85 2.77 -3.89
N VAL A 8 34.00 3.12 -5.17
CA VAL A 8 32.90 3.65 -5.99
C VAL A 8 31.77 2.63 -6.13
N ALA A 9 32.13 1.37 -6.38
CA ALA A 9 31.19 0.30 -6.67
C ALA A 9 30.15 0.10 -5.55
N THR A 10 30.47 0.46 -4.31
CA THR A 10 29.62 0.26 -3.14
C THR A 10 28.94 1.54 -2.62
N ILE A 11 29.24 2.72 -3.19
CA ILE A 11 28.63 3.98 -2.75
C ILE A 11 27.12 3.92 -2.94
N GLY A 12 26.38 3.94 -1.83
CA GLY A 12 24.92 3.94 -1.84
C GLY A 12 24.26 2.57 -1.72
N ASP A 13 25.01 1.47 -1.55
CA ASP A 13 24.42 0.12 -1.42
C ASP A 13 23.35 0.07 -0.31
N GLY A 14 23.66 0.57 0.89
CA GLY A 14 22.68 0.58 1.98
C GLY A 14 21.44 1.45 1.70
N ALA A 15 21.60 2.54 0.93
CA ALA A 15 20.48 3.39 0.54
C ALA A 15 19.59 2.71 -0.51
N LEU A 16 20.20 2.01 -1.48
CA LEU A 16 19.52 1.22 -2.49
C LEU A 16 18.78 0.02 -1.87
N GLU A 17 19.42 -0.69 -0.94
CA GLU A 17 18.81 -1.79 -0.19
C GLU A 17 17.58 -1.31 0.60
N THR A 18 17.74 -0.22 1.37
CA THR A 18 16.64 0.39 2.14
C THR A 18 15.48 0.77 1.23
N ALA A 19 15.76 1.39 0.08
CA ALA A 19 14.74 1.77 -0.88
C ALA A 19 14.01 0.54 -1.47
N GLY A 20 14.73 -0.52 -1.80
CA GLY A 20 14.17 -1.78 -2.28
C GLY A 20 13.21 -2.40 -1.26
N THR A 21 13.65 -2.56 -0.01
CA THR A 21 12.81 -3.09 1.07
C THR A 21 11.54 -2.26 1.29
N LEU A 22 11.62 -0.94 1.18
CA LEU A 22 10.46 -0.07 1.35
C LEU A 22 9.47 -0.19 0.18
N VAL A 23 9.95 -0.29 -1.07
CA VAL A 23 9.09 -0.54 -2.23
C VAL A 23 8.36 -1.88 -2.09
N GLU A 24 9.06 -2.93 -1.63
CA GLU A 24 8.44 -4.22 -1.34
C GLU A 24 7.39 -4.12 -0.23
N ALA A 25 7.65 -3.36 0.83
CA ALA A 25 6.69 -3.14 1.90
C ALA A 25 5.42 -2.39 1.43
N VAL A 26 5.56 -1.43 0.49
CA VAL A 26 4.42 -0.74 -0.14
C VAL A 26 3.60 -1.71 -0.99
N ALA A 27 4.27 -2.55 -1.78
CA ALA A 27 3.62 -3.57 -2.59
C ALA A 27 2.88 -4.60 -1.71
N ALA A 28 3.49 -5.07 -0.63
CA ALA A 28 2.88 -5.98 0.33
C ALA A 28 1.64 -5.35 0.99
N THR A 29 1.75 -4.10 1.47
CA THR A 29 0.61 -3.39 2.08
C THR A 29 -0.55 -3.20 1.10
N THR A 30 -0.24 -2.90 -0.17
CA THR A 30 -1.26 -2.79 -1.23
C THR A 30 -1.93 -4.14 -1.51
N ARG A 31 -1.14 -5.22 -1.53
CA ARG A 31 -1.64 -6.57 -1.73
C ARG A 31 -2.56 -7.01 -0.58
N GLU A 32 -2.13 -6.82 0.66
CA GLU A 32 -2.91 -7.13 1.86
C GLU A 32 -4.26 -6.39 1.86
N PHE A 33 -4.28 -5.12 1.45
CA PHE A 33 -5.53 -4.35 1.31
C PHE A 33 -6.45 -4.96 0.25
N ASN A 34 -5.92 -5.34 -0.92
CA ASN A 34 -6.73 -5.94 -1.98
C ASN A 34 -7.26 -7.33 -1.56
N GLU A 35 -6.44 -8.12 -0.87
CA GLU A 35 -6.82 -9.45 -0.36
C GLU A 35 -7.90 -9.38 0.74
N LEU A 36 -8.04 -8.25 1.44
CA LEU A 36 -9.16 -8.02 2.36
C LEU A 36 -10.52 -8.11 1.67
N GLY A 37 -10.62 -7.79 0.37
CA GLY A 37 -11.87 -7.94 -0.40
C GLY A 37 -13.06 -7.15 0.17
N ALA A 38 -12.79 -6.03 0.86
CA ALA A 38 -13.78 -5.29 1.66
C ALA A 38 -15.05 -4.90 0.88
N ALA A 39 -14.90 -4.48 -0.38
CA ALA A 39 -16.02 -4.12 -1.24
C ALA A 39 -16.93 -5.32 -1.53
N ASP A 40 -16.34 -6.47 -1.88
CA ASP A 40 -17.08 -7.69 -2.19
C ASP A 40 -17.76 -8.26 -0.94
N MET A 41 -17.11 -8.20 0.22
CA MET A 41 -17.71 -8.58 1.50
C MET A 41 -18.95 -7.73 1.81
N MET A 42 -18.87 -6.41 1.64
CA MET A 42 -20.01 -5.50 1.82
C MET A 42 -21.14 -5.76 0.83
N ALA A 43 -20.82 -6.01 -0.44
CA ALA A 43 -21.80 -6.35 -1.46
C ALA A 43 -22.51 -7.68 -1.16
N GLY A 44 -21.77 -8.70 -0.71
CA GLY A 44 -22.31 -9.99 -0.28
C GLY A 44 -23.26 -9.87 0.91
N MET A 45 -22.90 -9.07 1.92
CA MET A 45 -23.76 -8.78 3.08
C MET A 45 -25.07 -8.11 2.64
N LEU A 46 -25.00 -7.12 1.75
CA LEU A 46 -26.19 -6.46 1.21
C LEU A 46 -27.08 -7.42 0.41
N ALA A 47 -26.47 -8.25 -0.45
CA ALA A 47 -27.20 -9.24 -1.25
C ALA A 47 -27.92 -10.26 -0.35
N GLN A 48 -27.29 -10.68 0.75
CA GLN A 48 -27.90 -11.59 1.71
C GLN A 48 -29.05 -10.92 2.48
N ALA A 49 -28.89 -9.66 2.89
CA ALA A 49 -29.93 -8.91 3.60
C ALA A 49 -31.16 -8.66 2.71
N THR A 50 -30.95 -8.37 1.43
CA THR A 50 -32.00 -8.09 0.45
C THR A 50 -32.61 -9.35 -0.19
N ARG A 51 -32.04 -10.54 0.06
CA ARG A 51 -32.55 -11.80 -0.49
C ARG A 51 -34.00 -12.03 -0.03
N LYS A 52 -34.92 -12.18 -0.99
CA LYS A 52 -36.28 -12.67 -0.72
C LYS A 52 -36.18 -14.13 -0.27
N ALA A 53 -36.80 -14.46 0.87
CA ALA A 53 -36.87 -15.84 1.34
C ALA A 53 -37.43 -16.74 0.23
N GLY A 54 -36.68 -17.78 -0.13
CA GLY A 54 -37.07 -18.69 -1.21
C GLY A 54 -38.31 -19.50 -0.83
N MET A 55 -39.10 -19.91 -1.84
CA MET A 55 -40.29 -20.75 -1.63
C MET A 55 -39.96 -22.07 -0.88
N PHE A 56 -38.72 -22.56 -0.98
CA PHE A 56 -38.19 -23.72 -0.25
C PHE A 56 -37.89 -23.46 1.23
N GLU A 57 -37.40 -22.28 1.62
CA GLU A 57 -37.20 -21.91 3.04
C GLU A 57 -38.54 -21.79 3.78
N ARG A 58 -39.60 -21.43 3.06
CA ARG A 58 -40.98 -21.42 3.57
C ARG A 58 -41.52 -22.80 3.94
N TRP A 59 -40.98 -23.87 3.34
CA TRP A 59 -41.48 -25.24 3.49
C TRP A 59 -40.65 -26.07 4.48
N PHE A 60 -39.34 -25.82 4.57
CA PHE A 60 -38.43 -26.64 5.39
C PHE A 60 -38.03 -26.05 6.74
N GLY A 61 -38.57 -24.90 7.15
CA GLY A 61 -38.43 -24.39 8.52
C GLY A 61 -37.02 -24.50 9.07
N ALA A 62 -36.01 -23.97 8.37
CA ALA A 62 -34.62 -24.08 8.79
C ALA A 62 -33.89 -22.73 8.72
N ALA A 63 -33.45 -22.31 9.90
CA ALA A 63 -32.31 -21.47 10.22
C ALA A 63 -31.60 -20.78 9.03
N SER A 64 -32.09 -19.61 8.63
CA SER A 64 -31.18 -18.62 8.06
C SER A 64 -30.21 -18.26 9.18
N GLY A 65 -28.98 -18.79 9.15
CA GLY A 65 -27.93 -18.40 10.06
C GLY A 65 -27.92 -16.87 10.13
N HIS A 66 -28.27 -16.33 11.31
CA HIS A 66 -28.20 -14.90 11.55
C HIS A 66 -26.73 -14.53 11.46
N VAL A 67 -26.27 -14.16 10.26
CA VAL A 67 -25.01 -13.44 10.12
C VAL A 67 -25.24 -12.16 10.91
N ASP A 68 -24.51 -12.02 12.01
CA ASP A 68 -24.50 -10.77 12.75
C ASP A 68 -23.78 -9.73 11.90
N TYR A 69 -24.53 -9.09 11.00
CA TYR A 69 -24.02 -8.09 10.08
C TYR A 69 -23.36 -6.93 10.81
N ARG A 70 -23.78 -6.62 12.05
CA ARG A 70 -23.15 -5.57 12.84
C ARG A 70 -21.77 -6.02 13.30
N ALA A 71 -21.63 -7.26 13.77
CA ALA A 71 -20.32 -7.82 14.12
C ALA A 71 -19.40 -7.94 12.90
N ALA A 72 -19.91 -8.41 11.76
CA ALA A 72 -19.14 -8.55 10.53
C ALA A 72 -18.66 -7.19 9.97
N ILE A 73 -19.55 -6.18 9.92
CA ILE A 73 -19.17 -4.82 9.52
C ILE A 73 -18.23 -4.19 10.55
N GLY A 74 -18.44 -4.42 11.84
CA GLY A 74 -17.55 -3.96 12.91
C GLY A 74 -16.13 -4.50 12.75
N ALA A 75 -15.99 -5.80 12.49
CA ALA A 75 -14.70 -6.43 12.22
C ALA A 75 -14.05 -5.87 10.94
N LEU A 76 -14.83 -5.71 9.86
CA LEU A 76 -14.34 -5.11 8.62
C LEU A 76 -13.82 -3.68 8.83
N LYS A 77 -14.57 -2.85 9.54
CA LYS A 77 -14.17 -1.48 9.90
C LYS A 77 -12.90 -1.47 10.74
N GLN A 78 -12.76 -2.41 11.67
CA GLN A 78 -11.56 -2.54 12.48
C GLN A 78 -10.36 -2.89 11.60
N SER A 79 -10.48 -3.87 10.71
CA SER A 79 -9.44 -4.25 9.75
C SER A 79 -9.03 -3.09 8.83
N LEU A 80 -10.00 -2.37 8.28
CA LEU A 80 -9.76 -1.17 7.46
C LEU A 80 -9.09 -0.04 8.26
N GLY A 81 -9.48 0.13 9.53
CA GLY A 81 -8.96 1.18 10.41
C GLY A 81 -7.46 1.07 10.75
N PHE A 82 -6.82 -0.07 10.49
CA PHE A 82 -5.38 -0.23 10.69
C PHE A 82 -4.53 0.34 9.54
N PHE A 83 -5.10 0.46 8.34
CA PHE A 83 -4.34 0.89 7.16
C PHE A 83 -3.84 2.34 7.25
N PRO A 84 -4.65 3.36 7.60
CA PRO A 84 -4.23 4.76 7.49
C PRO A 84 -2.99 5.12 8.30
N ARG A 85 -2.86 4.54 9.50
CA ARG A 85 -1.67 4.75 10.34
C ARG A 85 -0.45 4.04 9.74
N ARG A 86 -0.62 2.81 9.27
CA ARG A 86 0.46 2.00 8.69
C ARG A 86 0.99 2.64 7.40
N THR A 87 0.12 3.13 6.53
CA THR A 87 0.46 3.82 5.29
C THR A 87 1.13 5.17 5.56
N GLU A 88 0.69 5.92 6.57
CA GLU A 88 1.34 7.17 6.98
C GLU A 88 2.78 6.93 7.49
N GLU A 89 2.95 5.95 8.38
CA GLU A 89 4.27 5.56 8.90
C GLU A 89 5.19 5.08 7.75
N LEU A 90 4.66 4.31 6.80
CA LEU A 90 5.40 3.85 5.63
C LEU A 90 5.75 4.99 4.68
N ALA A 91 4.84 5.94 4.45
CA ALA A 91 5.07 7.12 3.63
C ALA A 91 6.14 8.04 4.21
N ALA A 92 6.23 8.15 5.54
CA ALA A 92 7.31 8.86 6.20
C ALA A 92 8.68 8.19 5.95
N LYS A 93 8.76 6.86 6.09
CA LYS A 93 9.99 6.09 5.81
C LYS A 93 10.42 6.20 4.36
N VAL A 94 9.47 6.13 3.42
CA VAL A 94 9.71 6.29 1.99
C VAL A 94 10.28 7.68 1.67
N ARG A 95 9.71 8.75 2.23
CA ARG A 95 10.24 10.12 2.04
C ARG A 95 11.67 10.26 2.55
N HIS A 96 11.96 9.73 3.73
CA HIS A 96 13.32 9.74 4.27
C HIS A 96 14.31 8.94 3.41
N ALA A 97 13.89 7.80 2.86
CA ALA A 97 14.71 7.03 1.94
C ALA A 97 14.92 7.75 0.59
N GLU A 98 13.93 8.48 0.07
CA GLU A 98 14.10 9.35 -1.09
C GLU A 98 15.17 10.42 -0.83
N GLU A 99 15.08 11.14 0.30
CA GLU A 99 16.06 12.15 0.69
C GLU A 99 17.47 11.57 0.76
N ASN A 100 17.64 10.40 1.38
CA ASN A 100 18.92 9.71 1.44
C ASN A 100 19.48 9.35 0.05
N LEU A 101 18.63 8.84 -0.85
CA LEU A 101 19.05 8.53 -2.22
C LEU A 101 19.44 9.79 -3.00
N VAL A 102 18.74 10.91 -2.81
CA VAL A 102 19.10 12.20 -3.43
C VAL A 102 20.46 12.69 -2.93
N VAL A 103 20.75 12.55 -1.63
CA VAL A 103 22.07 12.88 -1.06
C VAL A 103 23.17 11.98 -1.66
N VAL A 104 22.93 10.68 -1.79
CA VAL A 104 23.88 9.75 -2.43
C VAL A 104 24.13 10.12 -3.89
N LEU A 105 23.08 10.47 -4.64
CA LEU A 105 23.20 10.90 -6.03
C LEU A 105 24.01 12.20 -6.17
N ALA A 106 23.81 13.14 -5.26
CA ALA A 106 24.59 14.37 -5.20
C ALA A 106 26.06 14.08 -4.89
N ALA A 107 26.34 13.20 -3.92
CA ALA A 107 27.70 12.76 -3.58
C ALA A 107 28.40 12.10 -4.78
N LEU A 108 27.73 11.18 -5.48
CA LEU A 108 28.26 10.54 -6.69
C LEU A 108 28.55 11.56 -7.81
N SER A 109 27.71 12.58 -7.94
CA SER A 109 27.93 13.66 -8.93
C SER A 109 29.15 14.51 -8.55
N ALA A 110 29.30 14.86 -7.27
CA ALA A 110 30.47 15.59 -6.77
C ALA A 110 31.77 14.79 -6.93
N VAL A 111 31.73 13.47 -6.70
CA VAL A 111 32.89 12.60 -6.95
C VAL A 111 33.27 12.60 -8.43
N ALA A 112 32.28 12.54 -9.34
CA ALA A 112 32.55 12.62 -10.78
C ALA A 112 33.19 13.96 -11.19
N ASP A 113 32.78 15.09 -10.59
CA ASP A 113 33.34 16.41 -10.91
C ASP A 113 34.80 16.58 -10.46
N VAL A 114 35.18 15.90 -9.37
CA VAL A 114 36.54 15.92 -8.80
C VAL A 114 37.48 14.98 -9.56
N VAL A 115 36.98 13.84 -10.03
CA VAL A 115 37.76 12.82 -10.76
C VAL A 115 37.82 13.20 -12.25
N ARG A 116 38.51 14.31 -12.58
CA ARG A 116 38.66 14.79 -13.97
C ARG A 116 39.68 14.01 -14.81
N ALA A 117 40.56 13.25 -14.16
CA ALA A 117 41.54 12.37 -14.78
C ALA A 117 41.76 11.17 -13.85
N PRO A 118 40.86 10.16 -13.88
CA PRO A 118 41.05 8.97 -13.07
C PRO A 118 42.30 8.20 -13.50
N ASP A 119 43.07 7.72 -12.53
CA ASP A 119 44.20 6.80 -12.77
C ASP A 119 43.71 5.43 -13.34
N ASP A 120 42.41 5.16 -13.27
CA ASP A 120 41.76 3.91 -13.69
C ASP A 120 40.50 4.23 -14.53
N ALA A 121 40.53 3.86 -15.82
CA ALA A 121 39.42 4.05 -16.76
C ALA A 121 38.12 3.36 -16.32
N GLY A 122 38.19 2.32 -15.49
CA GLY A 122 37.01 1.65 -14.92
C GLY A 122 36.26 2.52 -13.90
N VAL A 123 36.93 3.47 -13.26
CA VAL A 123 36.34 4.33 -12.23
C VAL A 123 35.28 5.27 -12.81
N GLU A 124 35.56 5.89 -13.96
CA GLU A 124 34.60 6.78 -14.62
C GLU A 124 33.34 6.03 -15.04
N ARG A 125 33.51 4.84 -15.65
CA ARG A 125 32.39 4.00 -16.06
C ARG A 125 31.57 3.55 -14.85
N THR A 126 32.22 3.12 -13.78
CA THR A 126 31.52 2.66 -12.56
C THR A 126 30.78 3.82 -11.87
N LEU A 127 31.37 5.03 -11.82
CA LEU A 127 30.69 6.22 -11.30
C LEU A 127 29.43 6.53 -12.11
N PHE A 128 29.52 6.49 -13.44
CA PHE A 128 28.37 6.69 -14.33
C PHE A 128 27.26 5.65 -14.08
N ASP A 129 27.62 4.37 -14.02
CA ASP A 129 26.66 3.29 -13.79
C ASP A 129 25.99 3.43 -12.41
N ARG A 130 26.74 3.75 -11.36
CA ARG A 130 26.18 3.98 -10.02
C ARG A 130 25.23 5.16 -9.98
N ARG A 131 25.56 6.28 -10.64
CA ARG A 131 24.66 7.44 -10.74
C ARG A 131 23.35 7.08 -11.42
N ASN A 132 23.40 6.28 -12.48
CA ASN A 132 22.19 5.84 -13.17
C ASN A 132 21.33 4.93 -12.29
N ILE A 133 21.93 3.95 -11.60
CA ILE A 133 21.22 3.05 -10.68
C ILE A 133 20.54 3.84 -9.56
N VAL A 134 21.28 4.72 -8.88
CA VAL A 134 20.72 5.57 -7.81
C VAL A 134 19.66 6.53 -8.37
N GLY A 135 19.89 7.12 -9.54
CA GLY A 135 18.93 7.98 -10.22
C GLY A 135 17.61 7.27 -10.53
N GLN A 136 17.66 6.02 -11.00
CA GLN A 136 16.49 5.18 -11.22
C GLN A 136 15.77 4.87 -9.91
N ALA A 137 16.50 4.52 -8.85
CA ALA A 137 15.93 4.26 -7.53
C ALA A 137 15.20 5.50 -6.95
N VAL A 138 15.75 6.71 -7.15
CA VAL A 138 15.08 7.98 -6.78
C VAL A 138 13.74 8.12 -7.51
N GLN A 139 13.69 7.86 -8.82
CA GLN A 139 12.44 7.94 -9.56
C GLN A 139 11.42 6.89 -9.09
N GLN A 140 11.87 5.67 -8.82
CA GLN A 140 11.00 4.59 -8.35
C GLN A 140 10.40 4.89 -6.98
N ILE A 141 11.21 5.37 -6.03
CA ILE A 141 10.75 5.64 -4.67
C ILE A 141 9.84 6.87 -4.60
N ARG A 142 10.05 7.87 -5.47
CA ARG A 142 9.20 9.07 -5.57
C ARG A 142 7.73 8.79 -5.86
N MET A 143 7.44 7.69 -6.54
CA MET A 143 6.07 7.34 -6.90
C MET A 143 5.30 6.72 -5.73
N GLN A 144 6.00 6.18 -4.73
CA GLN A 144 5.41 5.40 -3.65
C GLN A 144 4.50 6.23 -2.71
N PRO A 145 4.83 7.48 -2.30
CA PRO A 145 3.94 8.27 -1.43
C PRO A 145 2.56 8.54 -2.05
N ALA A 146 2.51 8.74 -3.38
CA ALA A 146 1.24 8.93 -4.08
C ALA A 146 0.39 7.64 -4.08
N GLN A 147 1.03 6.48 -4.22
CA GLN A 147 0.36 5.18 -4.14
C GLN A 147 -0.24 4.93 -2.74
N LEU A 148 0.51 5.24 -1.69
CA LEU A 148 0.04 5.11 -0.31
C LEU A 148 -1.13 6.05 -0.01
N ARG A 149 -1.07 7.30 -0.50
CA ARG A 149 -2.21 8.24 -0.37
C ARG A 149 -3.46 7.72 -1.07
N GLY A 150 -3.31 7.18 -2.29
CA GLY A 150 -4.44 6.58 -3.01
C GLY A 150 -5.03 5.36 -2.29
N LEU A 151 -4.21 4.63 -1.51
CA LEU A 151 -4.68 3.55 -0.64
C LEU A 151 -5.54 4.10 0.51
N ASP A 152 -5.09 5.17 1.17
CA ASP A 152 -5.80 5.81 2.28
C ASP A 152 -7.16 6.38 1.86
N GLU A 153 -7.22 6.99 0.66
CA GLU A 153 -8.45 7.48 0.08
C GLU A 153 -9.46 6.34 -0.14
N ARG A 154 -9.01 5.18 -0.64
CA ARG A 154 -9.86 4.00 -0.82
C ARG A 154 -10.32 3.42 0.52
N VAL A 155 -9.44 3.35 1.51
CA VAL A 155 -9.80 2.91 2.87
C VAL A 155 -10.88 3.82 3.45
N THR A 156 -10.72 5.15 3.31
CA THR A 156 -11.68 6.14 3.81
C THR A 156 -13.04 6.00 3.13
N ASP A 157 -13.07 5.83 1.81
CA ASP A 157 -14.30 5.57 1.06
C ASP A 157 -14.99 4.27 1.52
N LEU A 158 -14.24 3.18 1.70
CA LEU A 158 -14.79 1.92 2.18
C LEU A 158 -15.32 2.00 3.62
N LEU A 159 -14.64 2.73 4.51
CA LEU A 159 -15.12 2.97 5.87
C LEU A 159 -16.44 3.75 5.86
N SER A 160 -16.55 4.79 5.03
CA SER A 160 -17.79 5.55 4.84
C SER A 160 -18.93 4.67 4.32
N ARG A 161 -18.66 3.82 3.32
CA ARG A 161 -19.63 2.86 2.80
C ARG A 161 -20.04 1.82 3.84
N ALA A 162 -19.11 1.33 4.65
CA ALA A 162 -19.40 0.41 5.74
C ALA A 162 -20.30 1.05 6.79
N ASP A 163 -20.06 2.31 7.14
CA ASP A 163 -20.92 3.08 8.04
C ASP A 163 -22.32 3.31 7.47
N HIS A 164 -22.42 3.65 6.20
CA HIS A 164 -23.70 3.79 5.51
C HIS A 164 -24.46 2.46 5.46
N LEU A 165 -23.77 1.36 5.17
CA LEU A 165 -24.34 0.01 5.13
C LEU A 165 -24.90 -0.39 6.51
N MET A 166 -24.13 -0.16 7.58
CA MET A 166 -24.50 -0.53 8.95
C MET A 166 -25.68 0.30 9.49
N ASN A 167 -25.72 1.60 9.21
CA ASN A 167 -26.64 2.52 9.87
C ASN A 167 -27.88 2.86 9.04
N VAL A 168 -27.83 2.67 7.71
CA VAL A 168 -28.91 3.09 6.80
C VAL A 168 -29.43 1.92 5.99
N VAL A 169 -28.56 1.31 5.17
CA VAL A 169 -29.00 0.37 4.14
C VAL A 169 -29.49 -0.95 4.72
N LEU A 170 -28.73 -1.56 5.64
CA LEU A 170 -29.16 -2.83 6.25
C LEU A 170 -30.43 -2.67 7.10
N PRO A 171 -30.56 -1.66 7.98
CA PRO A 171 -31.81 -1.43 8.69
C PRO A 171 -33.02 -1.25 7.76
N ALA A 172 -32.87 -0.46 6.69
CA ALA A 172 -33.93 -0.24 5.71
C ALA A 172 -34.30 -1.53 4.96
N ALA A 173 -33.31 -2.31 4.53
CA ALA A 173 -33.53 -3.59 3.85
C ALA A 173 -34.24 -4.61 4.75
N LEU A 174 -33.89 -4.65 6.03
CA LEU A 174 -34.54 -5.52 7.01
C LEU A 174 -35.96 -5.07 7.32
N ALA A 175 -36.22 -3.76 7.45
CA ALA A 175 -37.56 -3.21 7.66
C ALA A 175 -38.49 -3.41 6.46
N ALA A 176 -37.94 -3.39 5.24
CA ALA A 176 -38.68 -3.64 4.00
C ALA A 176 -38.95 -5.13 3.73
N ARG A 177 -38.39 -6.05 4.53
CA ARG A 177 -38.78 -7.47 4.43
C ARG A 177 -40.25 -7.59 4.83
N PRO A 178 -41.08 -8.33 4.06
CA PRO A 178 -42.46 -8.56 4.44
C PRO A 178 -42.49 -9.20 5.83
N GLN A 179 -42.98 -8.43 6.81
CA GLN A 179 -43.25 -8.92 8.15
C GLN A 179 -44.38 -9.93 8.04
N ARG A 180 -44.15 -11.12 8.59
CA ARG A 180 -45.16 -12.17 8.69
C ARG A 180 -46.24 -11.74 9.67
#